data_AF-A0A8C2C0E8-F1
#
_entry.id   AF-A0A8C2C0E8-F1
#
_cell.length_a   1.000
_cell.length_b   1.000
_cell.length_c   1.000
_cell.angle_alpha   90.00
_cell.angle_beta   90.00
_cell.angle_gamma   90.00
#
_symmetry.space_group_name_H-M   'P 1'
#
loop_
_entity.id
_entity.type
_entity.pdbx_description
1 polymer ?
#
loop_
_entity_poly.entity_id
_entity_poly.type
_entity_poly.pdbx_seq_one_letter_code
_entity_poly.pdbx_strand_id
1 'polypeptide(L)'
;MAPKFIIRFRILMFEMWDSDEPVPRLELLKKVKGCDGILCVLTEKIDAQLLEAAGPNLKVVSTMSVGFDHLSLDELMKRGIRVGYTPDVLTDCVAELTVALLLATSRRLIEATHEAKTGGWGTWRTLWLCGHELANSTVGILGLGRIGVAIAERLKPFKVKKFIYTDVAPRPELANMIEAEYVSFDELAKQSDFLAVCCALTRETHGICNWNLFSKMKKNAIFINTSRGGVVNQEDLYEALSTGLIAGAGLDVTTPEPLPTHHPLFTLKNCVILPHIASASYTTRNAMSALAANNLLAGLRGEPMPKELKL
;
A
#
# COMPACT_ATOMS: atom_id res chain seq x y z
N MET A 1 -29.06 35.39 43.32
CA MET A 1 -27.93 35.40 42.37
C MET A 1 -28.43 34.85 41.05
N ALA A 2 -28.34 35.61 39.95
CA ALA A 2 -28.70 35.10 38.63
C ALA A 2 -27.58 34.17 38.11
N PRO A 3 -27.90 33.00 37.52
CA PRO A 3 -26.88 32.15 36.91
C PRO A 3 -26.26 32.85 35.69
N LYS A 4 -24.95 33.08 35.74
CA LYS A 4 -24.17 33.57 34.60
C LYS A 4 -23.88 32.38 33.69
N PHE A 5 -24.67 32.19 32.64
CA PHE A 5 -24.34 31.20 31.61
C PHE A 5 -23.27 31.77 30.68
N ILE A 6 -22.16 31.06 30.53
CA ILE A 6 -21.16 31.32 29.49
C ILE A 6 -21.46 30.37 28.34
N ILE A 7 -22.02 30.88 27.25
CA ILE A 7 -22.20 30.13 26.00
C ILE A 7 -20.93 30.34 25.17
N ARG A 8 -20.20 29.27 24.87
CA ARG A 8 -19.07 29.29 23.93
C ARG A 8 -19.47 28.55 22.66
N PHE A 9 -19.54 29.27 21.53
CA PHE A 9 -19.60 28.64 20.22
C PHE A 9 -18.17 28.29 19.79
N ARG A 10 -17.94 27.03 19.38
CA ARG A 10 -16.76 26.66 18.58
C ARG A 10 -17.20 26.58 17.13
N ILE A 11 -16.88 27.61 16.36
CA ILE A 11 -17.05 27.58 14.90
C ILE A 11 -15.85 26.82 14.34
N LEU A 12 -16.12 25.71 13.65
CA LEU A 12 -15.10 25.02 12.86
C LEU A 12 -15.11 25.64 11.46
N MET A 13 -14.01 26.29 11.08
CA MET A 13 -13.78 26.70 9.70
C MET A 13 -12.95 25.62 9.02
N PHE A 14 -13.32 25.24 7.81
CA PHE A 14 -12.52 24.36 6.98
C PHE A 14 -12.18 25.08 5.67
N GLU A 15 -10.97 24.83 5.19
CA GLU A 15 -10.54 25.21 3.85
C GLU A 15 -10.19 23.92 3.12
N MET A 16 -10.76 23.75 1.92
CA MET A 16 -10.58 22.56 1.11
C MET A 16 -9.82 22.93 -0.17
N TRP A 17 -8.94 22.05 -0.60
CA TRP A 17 -8.46 22.06 -1.98
C TRP A 17 -9.53 21.43 -2.87
N ASP A 18 -10.24 22.27 -3.62
CA ASP A 18 -11.39 21.86 -4.44
C ASP A 18 -10.92 21.36 -5.82
N SER A 19 -10.18 20.26 -5.82
CA SER A 19 -9.63 19.62 -7.02
C SER A 19 -9.21 18.18 -6.70
N ASP A 20 -9.37 17.30 -7.69
CA ASP A 20 -8.88 15.91 -7.63
C ASP A 20 -7.36 15.80 -7.80
N GLU A 21 -6.73 16.81 -8.39
CA GLU A 21 -5.26 16.88 -8.53
C GLU A 21 -4.57 17.17 -7.19
N PRO A 22 -3.38 16.60 -6.92
CA PRO A 22 -2.61 16.88 -5.71
C PRO A 22 -2.35 18.38 -5.51
N VAL A 23 -2.37 18.83 -4.25
CA VAL A 23 -2.10 20.24 -3.93
C VAL A 23 -0.66 20.59 -4.29
N PRO A 24 -0.41 21.60 -5.16
CA PRO A 24 0.95 22.04 -5.45
C PRO A 24 1.67 22.46 -4.16
N ARG A 25 2.92 22.04 -4.00
CA ARG A 25 3.67 22.24 -2.75
C ARG A 25 3.67 23.69 -2.25
N LEU A 26 3.87 24.65 -3.15
CA LEU A 26 3.88 26.07 -2.80
C LEU A 26 2.52 26.57 -2.30
N GLU A 27 1.43 26.05 -2.86
CA GLU A 27 0.07 26.40 -2.42
C GLU A 27 -0.27 25.75 -1.09
N LEU A 28 0.13 24.48 -0.90
CA LEU A 28 -0.03 23.79 0.38
C LEU A 28 0.67 24.55 1.52
N LEU A 29 1.92 24.98 1.33
CA LEU A 29 2.67 25.77 2.31
C LEU A 29 2.02 27.12 2.65
N LYS A 30 1.27 27.73 1.72
CA LYS A 30 0.51 28.96 1.98
C LYS A 30 -0.74 28.67 2.79
N LYS A 31 -1.51 27.64 2.40
CA LYS A 31 -2.83 27.31 2.97
C LYS A 31 -2.77 26.72 4.37
N VAL A 32 -1.70 26.01 4.74
CA VAL A 32 -1.58 25.42 6.08
C VAL A 32 -1.33 26.44 7.20
N LYS A 33 -0.97 27.69 6.88
CA LYS A 33 -0.57 28.70 7.87
C LYS A 33 -1.65 28.95 8.91
N GLY A 34 -1.33 28.69 10.17
CA GLY A 34 -2.19 28.96 11.31
C GLY A 34 -3.30 27.94 11.54
N CYS A 35 -3.35 26.85 10.76
CA CYS A 35 -4.37 25.81 10.94
C CYS A 35 -4.19 25.05 12.27
N ASP A 36 -5.30 24.58 12.85
CA ASP A 36 -5.28 23.73 14.05
C ASP A 36 -5.17 22.23 13.71
N GLY A 37 -5.50 21.85 12.48
CA GLY A 37 -5.52 20.45 12.04
C GLY A 37 -5.43 20.31 10.53
N ILE A 38 -4.81 19.21 10.09
CA ILE A 38 -4.65 18.87 8.67
C ILE A 38 -5.30 17.51 8.43
N LEU A 39 -6.19 17.43 7.44
CA LEU A 39 -6.60 16.17 6.83
C LEU A 39 -5.87 16.05 5.49
N CYS A 40 -5.03 15.03 5.33
CA CYS A 40 -4.26 14.81 4.11
C CYS A 40 -4.50 13.40 3.54
N VAL A 41 -4.01 13.18 2.34
CA VAL A 41 -3.89 11.84 1.74
C VAL A 41 -2.41 11.47 1.59
N LEU A 42 -2.12 10.30 1.02
CA LEU A 42 -0.75 9.79 0.91
C LEU A 42 0.16 10.59 -0.04
N THR A 43 -0.39 11.48 -0.87
CA THR A 43 0.37 12.29 -1.84
C THR A 43 1.03 13.51 -1.21
N GLU A 44 0.51 14.03 -0.10
CA GLU A 44 1.09 15.22 0.55
C GLU A 44 2.23 14.84 1.48
N LYS A 45 3.41 15.41 1.23
CA LYS A 45 4.57 15.25 2.12
C LYS A 45 4.44 16.17 3.36
N ILE A 46 4.18 15.58 4.53
CA ILE A 46 4.09 16.28 5.81
C ILE A 46 5.47 16.24 6.49
N ASP A 47 6.37 17.12 6.03
CA ASP A 47 7.74 17.25 6.52
C ASP A 47 7.95 18.49 7.40
N ALA A 48 9.18 18.67 7.89
CA ALA A 48 9.55 19.80 8.77
C ALA A 48 9.16 21.16 8.20
N GLN A 49 9.33 21.38 6.88
CA GLN A 49 9.01 22.64 6.22
C GLN A 49 7.50 22.92 6.25
N LEU A 50 6.66 21.91 6.00
CA LEU A 50 5.21 22.08 6.06
C LEU A 50 4.74 22.32 7.49
N LEU A 51 5.30 21.59 8.46
CA LEU A 51 4.99 21.75 9.87
C LEU A 51 5.43 23.11 10.41
N GLU A 52 6.55 23.66 9.94
CA GLU A 52 6.99 25.03 10.22
C GLU A 52 6.04 26.07 9.61
N ALA A 53 5.65 25.88 8.34
CA ALA A 53 4.70 26.77 7.68
C ALA A 53 3.32 26.77 8.37
N ALA A 54 2.86 25.61 8.86
CA ALA A 54 1.62 25.51 9.61
C ALA A 54 1.65 26.31 10.92
N GLY A 55 2.80 26.32 11.59
CA GLY A 55 3.03 27.07 12.81
C GLY A 55 2.52 26.38 14.08
N PRO A 56 2.54 27.06 15.23
CA PRO A 56 2.37 26.45 16.55
C PRO A 56 0.93 26.04 16.90
N ASN A 57 -0.06 26.41 16.07
CA ASN A 57 -1.47 26.08 16.34
C ASN A 57 -1.81 24.63 15.98
N LEU A 58 -1.01 24.00 15.12
CA LEU A 58 -1.28 22.66 14.60
C LEU A 58 -1.23 21.63 15.73
N LYS A 59 -2.34 20.93 15.94
CA LYS A 59 -2.52 19.93 17.02
C LYS A 59 -2.67 18.51 16.51
N VAL A 60 -3.18 18.34 15.29
CA VAL A 60 -3.51 17.03 14.72
C VAL A 60 -3.24 16.97 13.22
N VAL A 61 -2.66 15.87 12.78
CA VAL A 61 -2.62 15.46 11.37
C VAL A 61 -3.41 14.16 11.24
N SER A 62 -4.41 14.12 10.37
CA SER A 62 -5.18 12.91 10.09
C SER A 62 -5.01 12.53 8.63
N THR A 63 -4.32 11.43 8.36
CA THR A 63 -4.12 10.93 7.00
C THR A 63 -5.21 9.93 6.63
N MET A 64 -5.78 10.06 5.43
CA MET A 64 -6.68 9.07 4.84
C MET A 64 -5.87 7.95 4.18
N SER A 65 -5.01 7.30 4.95
CA SER A 65 -4.15 6.20 4.51
C SER A 65 -3.75 5.30 5.69
N VAL A 66 -3.30 4.08 5.37
CA VAL A 66 -2.65 3.19 6.37
C VAL A 66 -1.15 3.37 6.41
N GLY A 67 -0.49 3.43 5.25
CA GLY A 67 0.91 3.84 5.20
C GLY A 67 1.03 5.32 5.57
N PHE A 68 2.08 5.63 6.33
CA PHE A 68 2.36 6.95 6.90
C PHE A 68 3.81 7.39 6.63
N ASP A 69 4.45 6.80 5.61
CA ASP A 69 5.81 7.12 5.17
C ASP A 69 5.96 8.55 4.62
N HIS A 70 4.85 9.18 4.21
CA HIS A 70 4.76 10.58 3.82
C HIS A 70 4.74 11.56 5.01
N LEU A 71 4.69 11.05 6.25
CA LEU A 71 4.67 11.84 7.49
C LEU A 71 6.04 11.80 8.18
N SER A 72 6.60 12.96 8.53
CA SER A 72 7.79 13.03 9.39
C SER A 72 7.40 12.79 10.85
N LEU A 73 7.33 11.52 11.24
CA LEU A 73 6.91 11.12 12.59
C LEU A 73 7.77 11.73 13.71
N ASP A 74 9.09 11.81 13.49
CA ASP A 74 10.01 12.45 14.45
C ASP A 74 9.67 13.93 14.67
N GLU A 75 9.32 14.66 13.62
CA GLU A 75 8.94 16.08 13.72
C GLU A 75 7.56 16.26 14.35
N LEU A 76 6.62 15.38 14.03
CA LEU A 76 5.29 15.38 14.64
C LEU A 76 5.38 15.10 16.14
N MET A 77 6.18 14.11 16.54
CA MET A 77 6.43 13.75 17.94
C MET A 77 7.07 14.91 18.70
N LYS A 78 8.15 15.50 18.18
CA LYS A 78 8.84 16.65 18.81
C LYS A 78 7.90 17.83 19.06
N ARG A 79 6.90 18.02 18.19
CA ARG A 79 5.93 19.11 18.26
C ARG A 79 4.67 18.75 19.07
N GLY A 80 4.55 17.51 19.57
CA GLY A 80 3.37 17.04 20.28
C GLY A 80 2.11 16.97 19.41
N ILE A 81 2.27 16.82 18.10
CA ILE A 81 1.16 16.76 17.14
C ILE A 81 0.66 15.32 17.07
N ARG A 82 -0.64 15.13 17.34
CA ARG A 82 -1.29 13.82 17.31
C ARG A 82 -1.53 13.36 15.87
N VAL A 83 -1.49 12.05 15.63
CA VAL A 83 -1.64 11.49 14.28
C VAL A 83 -2.81 10.50 14.21
N GLY A 84 -3.76 10.77 13.31
CA GLY A 84 -4.81 9.83 12.92
C GLY A 84 -4.49 9.15 11.61
N TYR A 85 -4.87 7.88 11.47
CA TYR A 85 -4.70 7.08 10.25
C TYR A 85 -5.87 6.09 10.08
N THR A 86 -5.95 5.35 8.96
CA THR A 86 -7.15 4.55 8.61
C THR A 86 -6.91 3.03 8.56
N PRO A 87 -6.37 2.38 9.62
CA PRO A 87 -6.21 0.93 9.65
C PRO A 87 -7.56 0.21 9.65
N ASP A 88 -7.52 -1.09 9.36
CA ASP A 88 -8.63 -2.03 9.42
C ASP A 88 -9.67 -1.84 8.32
N VAL A 89 -10.19 -0.62 8.12
CA VAL A 89 -11.31 -0.31 7.20
C VAL A 89 -11.04 -0.59 5.71
N LEU A 90 -9.77 -0.75 5.32
CA LEU A 90 -9.35 -1.02 3.95
C LEU A 90 -8.77 -2.43 3.74
N THR A 91 -8.66 -3.23 4.80
CA THR A 91 -7.91 -4.50 4.79
C THR A 91 -8.45 -5.46 3.73
N ASP A 92 -9.77 -5.66 3.71
CA ASP A 92 -10.42 -6.57 2.76
C ASP A 92 -10.32 -6.09 1.32
N CYS A 93 -10.56 -4.81 1.07
CA CYS A 93 -10.47 -4.22 -0.26
C CYS A 93 -9.04 -4.33 -0.83
N VAL A 94 -8.02 -4.04 -0.01
CA VAL A 94 -6.63 -4.20 -0.42
C VAL A 94 -6.33 -5.66 -0.73
N ALA A 95 -6.72 -6.59 0.15
CA ALA A 95 -6.47 -8.02 -0.06
C ALA A 95 -7.16 -8.55 -1.33
N GLU A 96 -8.38 -8.08 -1.62
CA GLU A 96 -9.11 -8.40 -2.85
C GLU A 96 -8.37 -7.94 -4.09
N LEU A 97 -7.88 -6.68 -4.12
CA LEU A 97 -7.09 -6.21 -5.25
C LEU A 97 -5.78 -6.99 -5.36
N THR A 98 -5.07 -7.25 -4.26
CA THR A 98 -3.80 -8.00 -4.32
C THR A 98 -4.00 -9.38 -4.93
N VAL A 99 -5.07 -10.10 -4.58
CA VAL A 99 -5.41 -11.39 -5.19
C VAL A 99 -5.82 -11.22 -6.66
N ALA A 100 -6.58 -10.19 -7.01
CA ALA A 100 -6.94 -9.90 -8.40
C ALA A 100 -5.70 -9.60 -9.26
N LEU A 101 -4.77 -8.78 -8.77
CA LEU A 101 -3.50 -8.46 -9.42
C LEU A 101 -2.61 -9.69 -9.55
N LEU A 102 -2.56 -10.54 -8.51
CA LEU A 102 -1.86 -11.82 -8.55
C LEU A 102 -2.40 -12.70 -9.67
N LEU A 103 -3.72 -12.89 -9.74
CA LEU A 103 -4.36 -13.71 -10.77
C LEU A 103 -4.20 -13.10 -12.16
N ALA A 104 -4.36 -11.77 -12.30
CA ALA A 104 -4.15 -11.03 -13.54
C ALA A 104 -2.75 -11.28 -14.12
N THR A 105 -1.75 -11.25 -13.25
CA THR A 105 -0.35 -11.47 -13.59
C THR A 105 -0.08 -12.93 -13.90
N SER A 106 -0.39 -13.84 -12.97
CA SER A 106 -0.02 -15.26 -13.08
C SER A 106 -0.75 -15.99 -14.21
N ARG A 107 -1.99 -15.60 -14.50
CA ARG A 107 -2.80 -16.15 -15.58
C ARG A 107 -2.76 -15.32 -16.87
N ARG A 108 -1.87 -14.32 -16.92
CA ARG A 108 -1.56 -13.52 -18.12
C ARG A 108 -2.80 -12.85 -18.73
N LEU A 109 -3.73 -12.38 -17.89
CA LEU A 109 -5.02 -11.85 -18.35
C LEU A 109 -4.85 -10.60 -19.23
N ILE A 110 -3.87 -9.75 -18.94
CA ILE A 110 -3.63 -8.51 -19.70
C ILE A 110 -3.13 -8.85 -21.12
N GLU A 111 -2.15 -9.76 -21.24
CA GLU A 111 -1.71 -10.28 -22.54
C GLU A 111 -2.85 -10.95 -23.29
N ALA A 112 -3.61 -11.84 -22.63
CA ALA A 112 -4.72 -12.55 -23.26
C ALA A 112 -5.80 -11.60 -23.79
N THR A 113 -6.14 -10.56 -23.01
CA THR A 113 -7.09 -9.54 -23.42
C THR A 113 -6.57 -8.71 -24.60
N HIS A 114 -5.27 -8.41 -24.62
CA HIS A 114 -4.63 -7.73 -25.74
C HIS A 114 -4.74 -8.55 -27.03
N GLU A 115 -4.36 -9.84 -27.00
CA GLU A 115 -4.42 -10.73 -28.16
C GLU A 115 -5.86 -10.88 -28.69
N ALA A 116 -6.85 -10.98 -27.80
CA ALA A 116 -8.26 -11.06 -28.16
C ALA A 116 -8.77 -9.78 -28.85
N LYS A 117 -8.31 -8.59 -28.42
CA LYS A 117 -8.72 -7.30 -28.98
C LYS A 117 -7.99 -6.93 -30.27
N THR A 118 -6.76 -7.39 -30.45
CA THR A 118 -5.88 -6.97 -31.55
C THR A 118 -5.81 -7.95 -32.71
N GLY A 119 -6.60 -9.04 -32.65
CA GLY A 119 -6.68 -10.05 -33.72
C GLY A 119 -5.59 -11.12 -33.67
N GLY A 120 -4.79 -11.18 -32.58
CA GLY A 120 -3.84 -12.27 -32.34
C GLY A 120 -4.52 -13.60 -31.95
N TRP A 121 -5.78 -13.54 -31.52
CA TRP A 121 -6.57 -14.71 -31.18
C TRP A 121 -7.06 -15.49 -32.41
N GLY A 122 -6.44 -16.66 -32.63
CA GLY A 122 -6.90 -17.67 -33.58
C GLY A 122 -7.75 -18.77 -32.93
N THR A 123 -7.65 -20.00 -33.42
CA THR A 123 -8.28 -21.15 -32.75
C THR A 123 -7.63 -21.46 -31.40
N TRP A 124 -8.31 -22.21 -30.55
CA TRP A 124 -7.73 -22.70 -29.29
C TRP A 124 -6.45 -23.50 -29.53
N ARG A 125 -5.42 -23.28 -28.71
CA ARG A 125 -4.09 -23.90 -28.81
C ARG A 125 -3.66 -24.42 -27.43
N THR A 126 -3.09 -25.63 -27.40
CA THR A 126 -2.78 -26.38 -26.18
C THR A 126 -1.83 -25.67 -25.21
N LEU A 127 -0.83 -24.95 -25.73
CA LEU A 127 0.23 -24.32 -24.92
C LEU A 127 0.27 -22.78 -25.03
N TRP A 128 -0.72 -22.19 -25.71
CA TRP A 128 -0.74 -20.73 -25.91
C TRP A 128 -1.27 -20.03 -24.67
N LEU A 129 -0.59 -18.97 -24.23
CA LEU A 129 -0.93 -18.15 -23.06
C LEU A 129 -1.11 -18.95 -21.74
N CYS A 130 -0.48 -20.13 -21.63
CA CYS A 130 -0.39 -20.81 -20.34
C CYS A 130 0.31 -19.91 -19.30
N GLY A 131 -0.22 -19.94 -18.08
CA GLY A 131 0.27 -19.20 -16.92
C GLY A 131 0.54 -20.12 -15.74
N HIS A 132 0.80 -19.53 -14.58
CA HIS A 132 1.13 -20.25 -13.36
C HIS A 132 -0.10 -20.35 -12.44
N GLU A 133 -0.41 -21.56 -11.97
CA GLU A 133 -1.54 -21.82 -11.08
C GLU A 133 -1.14 -21.78 -9.59
N LEU A 134 -2.12 -21.46 -8.73
CA LEU A 134 -1.94 -21.42 -7.27
C LEU A 134 -2.02 -22.80 -6.60
N ALA A 135 -2.64 -23.77 -7.26
CA ALA A 135 -2.81 -25.10 -6.68
C ALA A 135 -1.45 -25.75 -6.42
N ASN A 136 -1.28 -26.33 -5.24
CA ASN A 136 -0.05 -26.95 -4.76
C ASN A 136 1.17 -26.01 -4.64
N SER A 137 0.97 -24.69 -4.75
CA SER A 137 2.03 -23.68 -4.67
C SER A 137 2.43 -23.34 -3.23
N THR A 138 3.59 -22.71 -3.09
CA THR A 138 4.03 -22.02 -1.87
C THR A 138 3.86 -20.51 -2.05
N VAL A 139 3.11 -19.88 -1.15
CA VAL A 139 2.91 -18.42 -1.14
C VAL A 139 3.73 -17.80 -0.01
N GLY A 140 4.65 -16.92 -0.37
CA GLY A 140 5.41 -16.10 0.55
C GLY A 140 4.77 -14.73 0.78
N ILE A 141 4.79 -14.27 2.04
CA ILE A 141 4.31 -12.95 2.43
C ILE A 141 5.47 -12.18 3.10
N LEU A 142 5.87 -11.07 2.50
CA LEU A 142 6.82 -10.13 3.12
C LEU A 142 6.05 -9.08 3.92
N GLY A 143 6.06 -9.21 5.25
CA GLY A 143 5.29 -8.41 6.20
C GLY A 143 3.93 -9.03 6.51
N LEU A 144 3.85 -9.85 7.56
CA LEU A 144 2.59 -10.49 7.98
C LEU A 144 1.79 -9.59 8.93
N GLY A 145 1.16 -8.58 8.35
CA GLY A 145 0.14 -7.75 9.02
C GLY A 145 -1.29 -8.23 8.71
N ARG A 146 -2.29 -7.38 9.05
CA ARG A 146 -3.71 -7.67 8.80
C ARG A 146 -4.00 -7.92 7.31
N ILE A 147 -3.39 -7.14 6.42
CA ILE A 147 -3.53 -7.31 4.96
C ILE A 147 -2.92 -8.64 4.51
N GLY A 148 -1.72 -8.99 5.00
CA GLY A 148 -1.07 -10.27 4.66
C GLY A 148 -1.92 -11.48 5.08
N VAL A 149 -2.51 -11.44 6.28
CA VAL A 149 -3.46 -12.48 6.74
C VAL A 149 -4.67 -12.56 5.81
N ALA A 150 -5.32 -11.42 5.53
CA ALA A 150 -6.50 -11.36 4.67
C ALA A 150 -6.24 -11.85 3.23
N ILE A 151 -5.03 -11.63 2.71
CA ILE A 151 -4.58 -12.20 1.43
C ILE A 151 -4.47 -13.72 1.53
N ALA A 152 -3.79 -14.25 2.54
CA ALA A 152 -3.62 -15.69 2.72
C ALA A 152 -4.96 -16.42 2.88
N GLU A 153 -5.89 -15.87 3.67
CA GLU A 153 -7.24 -16.41 3.83
C GLU A 153 -7.98 -16.54 2.49
N ARG A 154 -7.85 -15.53 1.63
CA ARG A 154 -8.44 -15.52 0.28
C ARG A 154 -7.74 -16.47 -0.70
N LEU A 155 -6.44 -16.69 -0.52
CA LEU A 155 -5.66 -17.61 -1.36
C LEU A 155 -5.82 -19.08 -0.93
N LYS A 156 -6.14 -19.37 0.34
CA LYS A 156 -6.28 -20.75 0.86
C LYS A 156 -7.25 -21.62 0.03
N PRO A 157 -8.45 -21.15 -0.39
CA PRO A 157 -9.35 -21.92 -1.25
C PRO A 157 -8.81 -22.25 -2.65
N PHE A 158 -7.74 -21.58 -3.11
CA PHE A 158 -7.05 -21.91 -4.37
C PHE A 158 -6.12 -23.13 -4.25
N LYS A 159 -6.19 -23.88 -3.15
CA LYS A 159 -5.40 -25.09 -2.87
C LYS A 159 -3.90 -24.81 -2.75
N VAL A 160 -3.56 -23.66 -2.17
CA VAL A 160 -2.16 -23.35 -1.78
C VAL A 160 -1.67 -24.44 -0.82
N LYS A 161 -0.48 -24.98 -1.09
CA LYS A 161 0.12 -26.05 -0.28
C LYS A 161 0.69 -25.52 1.03
N LYS A 162 1.33 -24.34 0.97
CA LYS A 162 2.08 -23.79 2.09
C LYS A 162 2.06 -22.26 2.05
N PHE A 163 1.84 -21.65 3.21
CA PHE A 163 2.11 -20.22 3.44
C PHE A 163 3.41 -20.07 4.24
N ILE A 164 4.28 -19.18 3.80
CA ILE A 164 5.49 -18.78 4.52
C ILE A 164 5.54 -17.27 4.64
N TYR A 165 6.18 -16.74 5.68
CA TYR A 165 6.31 -15.29 5.83
C TYR A 165 7.63 -14.88 6.48
N THR A 166 8.01 -13.64 6.22
CA THR A 166 9.08 -12.94 6.92
C THR A 166 8.54 -11.59 7.39
N ASP A 167 8.94 -11.19 8.59
CA ASP A 167 8.62 -9.90 9.20
C ASP A 167 9.80 -9.53 10.13
N VAL A 168 9.79 -8.35 10.74
CA VAL A 168 10.83 -7.90 11.68
C VAL A 168 10.99 -8.84 12.88
N ALA A 169 9.92 -9.55 13.24
CA ALA A 169 9.90 -10.60 14.25
C ALA A 169 8.75 -11.58 13.94
N PRO A 170 8.81 -12.84 14.44
CA PRO A 170 7.69 -13.77 14.32
C PRO A 170 6.38 -13.18 14.87
N ARG A 171 5.28 -13.50 14.18
CA ARG A 171 3.90 -13.09 14.50
C ARG A 171 3.03 -14.35 14.77
N PRO A 172 3.29 -15.12 15.83
CA PRO A 172 2.66 -16.44 16.02
C PRO A 172 1.12 -16.38 16.02
N GLU A 173 0.53 -15.36 16.62
CA GLU A 173 -0.94 -15.17 16.63
C GLU A 173 -1.50 -15.02 15.21
N LEU A 174 -0.88 -14.20 14.36
CA LEU A 174 -1.31 -13.99 12.98
C LEU A 174 -1.00 -15.21 12.09
N ALA A 175 0.17 -15.80 12.28
CA ALA A 175 0.61 -16.97 11.54
C ALA A 175 -0.29 -18.19 11.77
N ASN A 176 -0.75 -18.40 13.00
CA ASN A 176 -1.64 -19.50 13.36
C ASN A 176 -3.01 -19.42 12.65
N MET A 177 -3.52 -18.22 12.37
CA MET A 177 -4.80 -18.06 11.65
C MET A 177 -4.76 -18.64 10.23
N ILE A 178 -3.57 -18.64 9.61
CA ILE A 178 -3.37 -19.04 8.21
C ILE A 178 -2.41 -20.22 8.06
N GLU A 179 -2.01 -20.85 9.18
CA GLU A 179 -1.06 -21.96 9.23
C GLU A 179 0.27 -21.63 8.51
N ALA A 180 0.74 -20.38 8.65
CA ALA A 180 1.95 -19.91 7.98
C ALA A 180 3.22 -20.15 8.81
N GLU A 181 4.31 -20.49 8.14
CA GLU A 181 5.62 -20.70 8.76
C GLU A 181 6.48 -19.43 8.67
N TYR A 182 7.07 -19.02 9.79
CA TYR A 182 8.05 -17.94 9.80
C TYR A 182 9.39 -18.44 9.25
N VAL A 183 9.91 -17.75 8.23
CA VAL A 183 11.18 -18.10 7.59
C VAL A 183 12.07 -16.86 7.45
N SER A 184 13.36 -17.07 7.19
CA SER A 184 14.26 -15.97 6.85
C SER A 184 13.88 -15.35 5.48
N PHE A 185 14.31 -14.11 5.25
CA PHE A 185 14.10 -13.43 3.97
C PHE A 185 14.65 -14.21 2.77
N ASP A 186 15.80 -14.86 2.95
CA ASP A 186 16.42 -15.70 1.93
C ASP A 186 15.59 -16.96 1.63
N GLU A 187 15.05 -17.61 2.66
CA GLU A 187 14.18 -18.77 2.49
C GLU A 187 12.82 -18.39 1.90
N LEU A 188 12.31 -17.20 2.23
CA LEU A 188 11.12 -16.62 1.61
C LEU A 188 11.30 -16.53 0.09
N ALA A 189 12.42 -15.95 -0.38
CA ALA A 189 12.70 -15.81 -1.81
C ALA A 189 12.82 -17.16 -2.52
N LYS A 190 13.59 -18.10 -1.95
CA LYS A 190 13.84 -19.43 -2.56
C LYS A 190 12.61 -20.32 -2.65
N GLN A 191 11.76 -20.29 -1.63
CA GLN A 191 10.65 -21.25 -1.51
C GLN A 191 9.36 -20.77 -2.16
N SER A 192 9.19 -19.45 -2.36
CA SER A 192 7.94 -18.88 -2.91
C SER A 192 7.77 -19.17 -4.40
N ASP A 193 6.62 -19.71 -4.78
CA ASP A 193 6.11 -19.66 -6.16
C ASP A 193 5.37 -18.34 -6.41
N PHE A 194 4.77 -17.78 -5.36
CA PHE A 194 4.15 -16.46 -5.36
C PHE A 194 4.67 -15.68 -4.17
N LEU A 195 5.19 -14.47 -4.38
CA LEU A 195 5.65 -13.60 -3.31
C LEU A 195 4.79 -12.33 -3.28
N ALA A 196 4.03 -12.12 -2.20
CA ALA A 196 3.24 -10.92 -1.97
C ALA A 196 3.95 -9.99 -0.97
N VAL A 197 4.16 -8.75 -1.36
CA VAL A 197 4.80 -7.71 -0.54
C VAL A 197 3.75 -6.85 0.13
N CYS A 198 3.72 -6.90 1.46
CA CYS A 198 2.73 -6.24 2.32
C CYS A 198 3.38 -5.40 3.45
N CYS A 199 4.71 -5.30 3.48
CA CYS A 199 5.44 -4.58 4.52
C CYS A 199 5.32 -3.06 4.35
N ALA A 200 5.41 -2.31 5.46
CA ALA A 200 5.50 -0.85 5.41
C ALA A 200 6.84 -0.42 4.77
N LEU A 201 6.85 0.77 4.15
CA LEU A 201 8.08 1.42 3.72
C LEU A 201 8.75 2.08 4.94
N THR A 202 9.92 1.57 5.30
CA THR A 202 10.81 2.08 6.34
C THR A 202 12.21 2.20 5.76
N ARG A 203 13.17 2.67 6.56
CA ARG A 203 14.58 2.70 6.15
C ARG A 203 15.11 1.31 5.83
N GLU A 204 14.67 0.30 6.57
CA GLU A 204 15.11 -1.09 6.47
C GLU A 204 14.47 -1.83 5.29
N THR A 205 13.24 -1.45 4.90
CA THR A 205 12.53 -2.07 3.77
C THR A 205 12.71 -1.32 2.46
N HIS A 206 13.31 -0.12 2.47
CA HIS A 206 13.59 0.64 1.27
C HIS A 206 14.55 -0.12 0.33
N GLY A 207 14.09 -0.45 -0.87
CA GLY A 207 14.85 -1.23 -1.86
C GLY A 207 15.22 -2.64 -1.41
N ILE A 208 14.51 -3.22 -0.42
CA ILE A 208 14.80 -4.56 0.08
C ILE A 208 14.51 -5.64 -0.99
N CYS A 209 13.52 -5.41 -1.86
CA CYS A 209 13.25 -6.23 -3.03
C CYS A 209 14.16 -5.78 -4.18
N ASN A 210 15.39 -6.26 -4.17
CA ASN A 210 16.46 -5.94 -5.12
C ASN A 210 16.99 -7.22 -5.79
N TRP A 211 18.08 -7.09 -6.56
CA TRP A 211 18.72 -8.20 -7.27
C TRP A 211 19.04 -9.41 -6.38
N ASN A 212 19.45 -9.21 -5.12
CA ASN A 212 19.73 -10.32 -4.21
C ASN A 212 18.46 -11.12 -3.85
N LEU A 213 17.29 -10.48 -3.80
CA LEU A 213 16.01 -11.19 -3.67
C LEU A 213 15.65 -11.88 -5.00
N PHE A 214 15.64 -11.15 -6.12
CA PHE A 214 15.17 -11.68 -7.40
C PHE A 214 16.04 -12.85 -7.90
N SER A 215 17.35 -12.81 -7.71
CA SER A 215 18.28 -13.89 -8.07
C SER A 215 18.10 -15.17 -7.26
N LYS A 216 17.43 -15.10 -6.11
CA LYS A 216 17.10 -16.27 -5.28
C LYS A 216 15.69 -16.80 -5.55
N MET A 217 14.84 -16.03 -6.22
CA MET A 217 13.48 -16.47 -6.57
C MET A 217 13.51 -17.58 -7.61
N LYS A 218 12.45 -18.39 -7.63
CA LYS A 218 12.29 -19.42 -8.64
C LYS A 218 12.04 -18.78 -10.01
N LYS A 219 12.51 -19.44 -11.07
CA LYS A 219 12.29 -19.00 -12.46
C LYS A 219 10.81 -18.80 -12.81
N ASN A 220 9.94 -19.65 -12.24
CA ASN A 220 8.50 -19.60 -12.45
C ASN A 220 7.73 -18.75 -11.42
N ALA A 221 8.43 -18.00 -10.56
CA ALA A 221 7.80 -17.26 -9.49
C ALA A 221 7.10 -15.99 -9.98
N ILE A 222 6.01 -15.62 -9.31
CA ILE A 222 5.25 -14.39 -9.52
C ILE A 222 5.45 -13.44 -8.34
N PHE A 223 5.90 -12.22 -8.62
CA PHE A 223 6.15 -11.19 -7.62
C PHE A 223 5.00 -10.17 -7.59
N ILE A 224 4.40 -9.90 -6.43
CA ILE A 224 3.27 -8.96 -6.29
C ILE A 224 3.60 -7.91 -5.24
N ASN A 225 3.49 -6.63 -5.60
CA ASN A 225 3.67 -5.52 -4.66
C ASN A 225 2.43 -4.63 -4.61
N THR A 226 1.80 -4.57 -3.43
CA THR A 226 0.70 -3.66 -3.11
C THR A 226 1.01 -2.85 -1.84
N SER A 227 2.28 -2.71 -1.47
CA SER A 227 2.70 -1.92 -0.31
C SER A 227 3.10 -0.49 -0.69
N ARG A 228 4.36 -0.29 -1.10
CA ARG A 228 4.92 0.96 -1.61
C ARG A 228 5.94 0.67 -2.71
N GLY A 229 6.04 1.58 -3.69
CA GLY A 229 7.03 1.47 -4.76
C GLY A 229 8.47 1.46 -4.23
N GLY A 230 8.76 2.25 -3.19
CA GLY A 230 10.10 2.37 -2.61
C GLY A 230 10.64 1.09 -1.95
N VAL A 231 9.82 0.06 -1.77
CA VAL A 231 10.27 -1.26 -1.28
C VAL A 231 11.03 -2.05 -2.37
N VAL A 232 10.80 -1.69 -3.64
CA VAL A 232 11.32 -2.40 -4.82
C VAL A 232 12.39 -1.57 -5.50
N ASN A 233 13.55 -2.18 -5.78
CA ASN A 233 14.43 -1.65 -6.80
C ASN A 233 13.84 -1.97 -8.18
N GLN A 234 13.26 -0.96 -8.84
CA GLN A 234 12.59 -1.13 -10.13
C GLN A 234 13.54 -1.46 -11.28
N GLU A 235 14.80 -1.07 -11.19
CA GLU A 235 15.83 -1.40 -12.19
C GLU A 235 16.15 -2.90 -12.13
N ASP A 236 16.41 -3.41 -10.91
CA ASP A 236 16.64 -4.85 -10.69
C ASP A 236 15.40 -5.68 -11.08
N LEU A 237 14.20 -5.17 -10.80
CA LEU A 237 12.95 -5.83 -11.21
C LEU A 237 12.83 -5.89 -12.74
N TYR A 238 13.12 -4.79 -13.43
CA TYR A 238 13.12 -4.75 -14.89
C TYR A 238 14.13 -5.77 -15.46
N GLU A 239 15.34 -5.83 -14.92
CA GLU A 239 16.36 -6.79 -15.37
C GLU A 239 15.90 -8.23 -15.11
N ALA A 240 15.37 -8.52 -13.91
CA ALA A 240 14.87 -9.85 -13.57
C ALA A 240 13.73 -10.31 -14.51
N LEU A 241 12.83 -9.40 -14.88
CA LEU A 241 11.71 -9.71 -15.77
C LEU A 241 12.15 -9.84 -17.23
N SER A 242 12.99 -8.92 -17.72
CA SER A 242 13.44 -8.90 -19.11
C SER A 242 14.37 -10.06 -19.46
N THR A 243 15.15 -10.55 -18.50
CA THR A 243 16.02 -11.73 -18.65
C THR A 243 15.30 -13.05 -18.37
N GLY A 244 14.04 -13.01 -17.91
CA GLY A 244 13.26 -14.19 -17.56
C GLY A 244 13.78 -14.92 -16.31
N LEU A 245 14.42 -14.18 -15.40
CA LEU A 245 14.86 -14.67 -14.09
C LEU A 245 13.67 -15.00 -13.19
N ILE A 246 12.58 -14.25 -13.30
CA ILE A 246 11.27 -14.56 -12.71
C ILE A 246 10.18 -14.51 -13.79
N ALA A 247 9.05 -15.17 -13.55
CA ALA A 247 8.02 -15.33 -14.59
C ALA A 247 7.24 -14.04 -14.86
N GLY A 248 6.92 -13.29 -13.82
CA GLY A 248 6.16 -12.04 -13.96
C GLY A 248 6.01 -11.27 -12.65
N ALA A 249 5.57 -10.02 -12.78
CA ALA A 249 5.31 -9.16 -11.65
C ALA A 249 4.03 -8.35 -11.79
N GLY A 250 3.34 -8.13 -10.67
CA GLY A 250 2.18 -7.26 -10.55
C GLY A 250 2.46 -6.16 -9.54
N LEU A 251 2.33 -4.90 -9.94
CA LEU A 251 2.61 -3.72 -9.12
C LEU A 251 1.34 -2.87 -9.03
N ASP A 252 0.81 -2.64 -7.82
CA ASP A 252 -0.16 -1.56 -7.59
C ASP A 252 0.53 -0.24 -7.23
N VAL A 253 1.84 -0.29 -6.97
CA VAL A 253 2.62 0.83 -6.45
C VAL A 253 3.96 0.94 -7.17
N THR A 254 4.45 2.16 -7.37
CA THR A 254 5.66 2.44 -8.18
C THR A 254 6.47 3.60 -7.60
N THR A 255 7.67 3.82 -8.13
CA THR A 255 8.52 4.97 -7.80
C THR A 255 8.98 5.63 -9.10
N PRO A 256 8.63 6.91 -9.36
CA PRO A 256 7.63 7.71 -8.66
C PRO A 256 6.20 7.24 -8.99
N GLU A 257 5.21 7.84 -8.32
CA GLU A 257 3.79 7.78 -8.70
C GLU A 257 3.32 9.18 -9.15
N PRO A 258 2.77 9.34 -10.38
CA PRO A 258 2.60 8.31 -11.41
C PRO A 258 3.93 7.89 -12.06
N LEU A 259 4.03 6.62 -12.45
CA LEU A 259 5.17 6.13 -13.21
C LEU A 259 5.16 6.75 -14.62
N PRO A 260 6.28 7.29 -15.15
CA PRO A 260 6.31 7.87 -16.48
C PRO A 260 5.88 6.86 -17.55
N THR A 261 5.05 7.28 -18.50
CA THR A 261 4.49 6.38 -19.53
C THR A 261 5.54 5.77 -20.47
N HIS A 262 6.74 6.33 -20.52
CA HIS A 262 7.90 5.81 -21.25
C HIS A 262 8.81 4.92 -20.40
N HIS A 263 8.43 4.61 -19.16
CA HIS A 263 9.23 3.79 -18.26
C HIS A 263 9.39 2.35 -18.80
N PRO A 264 10.60 1.74 -18.74
CA PRO A 264 10.86 0.43 -19.32
C PRO A 264 9.94 -0.71 -18.84
N LEU A 265 9.47 -0.66 -17.58
CA LEU A 265 8.53 -1.67 -17.09
C LEU A 265 7.23 -1.77 -17.92
N PHE A 266 6.76 -0.67 -18.53
CA PHE A 266 5.58 -0.70 -19.41
C PHE A 266 5.82 -1.43 -20.74
N THR A 267 7.08 -1.69 -21.12
CA THR A 267 7.39 -2.45 -22.35
C THR A 267 7.34 -3.97 -22.12
N LEU A 268 7.23 -4.43 -20.87
CA LEU A 268 7.28 -5.84 -20.50
C LEU A 268 5.88 -6.45 -20.43
N LYS A 269 5.62 -7.46 -21.27
CA LYS A 269 4.32 -8.17 -21.29
C LYS A 269 4.02 -8.94 -19.99
N ASN A 270 5.07 -9.35 -19.26
CA ASN A 270 4.98 -10.04 -17.99
C ASN A 270 5.03 -9.11 -16.77
N CYS A 271 4.79 -7.80 -16.96
CA CYS A 271 4.62 -6.83 -15.88
C CYS A 271 3.23 -6.20 -15.96
N VAL A 272 2.44 -6.34 -14.90
CA VAL A 272 1.14 -5.67 -14.77
C VAL A 272 1.30 -4.52 -13.78
N ILE A 273 0.94 -3.30 -14.18
CA ILE A 273 1.04 -2.11 -13.34
C ILE A 273 -0.34 -1.47 -13.20
N LEU A 274 -0.77 -1.24 -11.96
CA LEU A 274 -1.99 -0.54 -11.60
C LEU A 274 -1.65 0.80 -10.92
N PRO A 275 -2.53 1.81 -11.00
CA PRO A 275 -2.26 3.14 -10.47
C PRO A 275 -2.72 3.31 -9.01
N HIS A 276 -2.21 2.48 -8.09
CA HIS A 276 -2.46 2.57 -6.65
C HIS A 276 -3.95 2.53 -6.26
N ILE A 277 -4.63 1.48 -6.71
CA ILE A 277 -6.08 1.31 -6.57
C ILE A 277 -6.47 0.27 -5.50
N ALA A 278 -5.55 -0.20 -4.64
CA ALA A 278 -5.84 -1.25 -3.66
C ALA A 278 -7.06 -0.97 -2.75
N SER A 279 -7.26 0.28 -2.35
CA SER A 279 -8.41 0.68 -1.52
C SER A 279 -9.60 1.24 -2.32
N ALA A 280 -9.58 1.16 -3.65
CA ALA A 280 -10.51 1.89 -4.53
C ALA A 280 -11.88 1.21 -4.71
N SER A 281 -12.57 0.96 -3.60
CA SER A 281 -14.01 0.70 -3.60
C SER A 281 -14.76 1.89 -2.99
N TYR A 282 -15.98 2.17 -3.46
CA TYR A 282 -16.80 3.25 -2.88
C TYR A 282 -17.01 3.06 -1.37
N THR A 283 -17.31 1.83 -0.95
CA THR A 283 -17.52 1.49 0.47
C THR A 283 -16.27 1.78 1.29
N THR A 284 -15.10 1.32 0.85
CA THR A 284 -13.83 1.50 1.57
C THR A 284 -13.40 2.96 1.59
N ARG A 285 -13.45 3.67 0.46
CA ARG A 285 -13.08 5.10 0.41
C ARG A 285 -13.99 5.96 1.29
N ASN A 286 -15.30 5.68 1.33
CA ASN A 286 -16.22 6.38 2.22
C ASN A 286 -15.92 6.09 3.70
N ALA A 287 -15.62 4.82 4.05
CA ALA A 287 -15.25 4.46 5.42
C ALA A 287 -13.92 5.12 5.86
N MET A 288 -12.92 5.16 4.96
CA MET A 288 -11.65 5.85 5.20
C MET A 288 -11.84 7.35 5.39
N SER A 289 -12.64 7.99 4.52
CA SER A 289 -12.95 9.42 4.61
C SER A 289 -13.62 9.77 5.95
N ALA A 290 -14.66 9.01 6.32
CA ALA A 290 -15.35 9.20 7.59
C ALA A 290 -14.40 8.99 8.79
N LEU A 291 -13.55 7.98 8.76
CA LEU A 291 -12.57 7.71 9.82
C LEU A 291 -11.53 8.83 9.92
N ALA A 292 -10.99 9.31 8.80
CA ALA A 292 -10.03 10.41 8.76
C ALA A 292 -10.63 11.71 9.31
N ALA A 293 -11.88 12.03 8.95
CA ALA A 293 -12.61 13.17 9.48
C ALA A 293 -12.85 13.03 11.00
N ASN A 294 -13.28 11.85 11.47
CA ASN A 294 -13.53 11.61 12.90
C ASN A 294 -12.24 11.66 13.74
N ASN A 295 -11.13 11.14 13.23
CA ASN A 295 -9.81 11.27 13.86
C ASN A 295 -9.41 12.75 14.00
N LEU A 296 -9.55 13.54 12.92
CA LEU A 296 -9.27 14.97 12.94
C LEU A 296 -10.11 15.69 14.00
N LEU A 297 -11.43 15.49 13.97
CA LEU A 297 -12.37 16.16 14.88
C LEU A 297 -12.13 15.78 16.35
N ALA A 298 -11.82 14.52 16.65
CA ALA A 298 -11.45 14.10 18.00
C ALA A 298 -10.12 14.73 18.43
N GLY A 299 -9.12 14.76 17.54
CA GLY A 299 -7.83 15.42 17.76
C GLY A 299 -7.97 16.89 18.11
N LEU A 300 -8.75 17.64 17.33
CA LEU A 300 -9.03 19.06 17.55
C LEU A 300 -9.74 19.33 18.88
N ARG A 301 -10.54 18.37 19.36
CA ARG A 301 -11.25 18.46 20.65
C ARG A 301 -10.42 18.02 21.84
N GLY A 302 -9.25 17.40 21.62
CA GLY A 302 -8.47 16.78 22.69
C GLY A 302 -9.08 15.47 23.21
N GLU A 303 -9.93 14.83 22.40
CA GLU A 303 -10.61 13.58 22.72
C GLU A 303 -9.79 12.38 22.19
N PRO A 304 -10.02 11.15 22.68
CA PRO A 304 -9.46 9.94 22.07
C PRO A 304 -9.87 9.82 20.60
N MET A 305 -8.90 9.64 19.69
CA MET A 305 -9.24 9.39 18.28
C MET A 305 -9.70 7.94 18.09
N PRO A 306 -10.64 7.67 17.17
CA PRO A 306 -11.00 6.30 16.81
C PRO A 306 -9.80 5.43 16.44
N LYS A 307 -8.85 5.98 15.67
CA LYS A 307 -7.60 5.31 15.26
C LYS A 307 -6.42 6.29 15.31
N GLU A 308 -5.83 6.40 16.48
CA GLU A 308 -4.60 7.16 16.72
C GLU A 308 -3.37 6.29 16.44
N LEU A 309 -2.40 6.86 15.72
CA LEU A 309 -1.05 6.32 15.63
C LEU A 309 -0.30 6.71 16.90
N LYS A 310 0.25 5.71 17.60
CA LYS A 310 1.13 5.95 18.74
C LYS A 310 2.51 6.29 18.19
N LEU A 311 2.91 7.56 18.37
CA LEU A 311 4.26 8.03 18.06
C LEU A 311 5.22 7.58 19.16
#